data_AF-A0A1H5ZIH8-F1
#
_entry.id   AF-A0A1H5ZIH8-F1
#
_cell.length_a   1.000
_cell.length_b   1.000
_cell.length_c   1.000
_cell.angle_alpha   90.00
_cell.angle_beta   90.00
_cell.angle_gamma   90.00
#
_symmetry.space_group_name_H-M   'P 1'
#
loop_
_entity.id
_entity.type
_entity.pdbx_description
1 polymer ?
#
loop_
_entity_poly.entity_id
_entity_poly.type
_entity_poly.pdbx_seq_one_letter_code
_entity_poly.pdbx_strand_id
1 'polypeptide(L)'
;MSFKTKVLQKFFRGHIDFWVAYTEISYWQIYNTNLLRPFREVNYEPELILNFPVKFKLFGLNIRMIGMAINHESNWNSDPYSLSWNRIIFHAGFLNNHLSIYSRPWLILSAAKNDNPDIA
;
A
#
# COMPACT_ATOMS: atom_id res chain seq x y z
N MET A 1 -6.29 2.82 -10.15
CA MET A 1 -7.05 1.56 -9.93
C MET A 1 -6.53 0.88 -8.68
N SER A 2 -7.32 0.02 -8.02
CA SER A 2 -6.82 -0.75 -6.87
C SER A 2 -7.50 -2.11 -6.79
N PHE A 3 -6.71 -3.17 -6.66
CA PHE A 3 -7.16 -4.55 -6.54
C PHE A 3 -6.51 -5.19 -5.31
N LYS A 4 -7.26 -6.05 -4.63
CA LYS A 4 -6.77 -6.82 -3.49
C LYS A 4 -7.43 -8.18 -3.49
N THR A 5 -6.63 -9.22 -3.42
CA THR A 5 -7.12 -10.59 -3.41
C THR A 5 -6.43 -11.42 -2.34
N LYS A 6 -7.19 -12.34 -1.74
CA LYS A 6 -6.66 -13.30 -0.78
C LYS A 6 -6.09 -14.47 -1.57
N VAL A 7 -4.82 -14.78 -1.34
CA VAL A 7 -4.11 -15.86 -2.05
C VAL A 7 -3.95 -17.10 -1.18
N LEU A 8 -3.82 -16.94 0.15
CA LEU A 8 -3.85 -18.04 1.11
C LEU A 8 -4.71 -17.65 2.31
N GLN A 9 -5.59 -18.54 2.71
CA GLN A 9 -6.48 -18.33 3.86
C GLN A 9 -6.11 -19.29 4.98
N LYS A 10 -6.16 -18.82 6.23
CA LYS A 10 -5.97 -19.67 7.43
C LYS A 10 -4.64 -20.45 7.41
N PHE A 11 -3.61 -19.91 6.76
CA PHE A 11 -2.36 -20.60 6.42
C PHE A 11 -1.60 -21.11 7.64
N PHE A 12 -1.53 -20.30 8.71
CA PHE A 12 -0.83 -20.70 9.94
C PHE A 12 -1.81 -20.81 11.11
N ARG A 13 -1.95 -22.03 11.62
CA ARG A 13 -2.83 -22.40 12.77
C ARG A 13 -4.27 -21.88 12.64
N GLY A 14 -4.74 -21.58 11.43
CA GLY A 14 -6.09 -21.05 11.21
C GLY A 14 -6.28 -19.55 11.47
N HIS A 15 -5.21 -18.78 11.68
CA HIS A 15 -5.31 -17.38 12.14
C HIS A 15 -4.66 -16.34 11.21
N ILE A 16 -3.92 -16.77 10.19
CA ILE A 16 -3.20 -15.86 9.28
C ILE A 16 -3.77 -15.99 7.87
N ASP A 17 -4.07 -14.85 7.25
CA ASP A 17 -4.41 -14.74 5.85
C ASP A 17 -3.30 -14.00 5.08
N PHE A 18 -2.92 -14.52 3.92
CA PHE A 18 -1.99 -13.88 3.00
C PHE A 18 -2.75 -13.26 1.82
N TRP A 19 -2.43 -12.01 1.52
CA TRP A 19 -3.07 -11.25 0.46
C TRP A 19 -2.01 -10.64 -0.44
N VAL A 20 -2.41 -10.44 -1.69
CA VAL A 20 -1.69 -9.62 -2.65
C VAL A 20 -2.59 -8.46 -3.04
N ALA A 21 -2.01 -7.27 -3.13
CA ALA A 21 -2.70 -6.11 -3.65
C ALA A 21 -1.85 -5.38 -4.68
N TYR A 22 -2.52 -4.59 -5.51
CA TYR A 22 -1.92 -3.74 -6.50
C TYR A 22 -2.75 -2.46 -6.60
N THR A 23 -2.11 -1.33 -6.37
CA THR A 23 -2.68 0.00 -6.55
C THR A 23 -1.92 0.72 -7.65
N GLU A 24 -2.65 1.48 -8.46
CA GLU A 24 -2.09 2.30 -9.53
C GLU A 24 -2.72 3.68 -9.48
N ILE A 25 -1.90 4.73 -9.53
CA ILE A 25 -2.36 6.13 -9.59
C ILE A 25 -1.78 6.77 -10.84
N SER A 26 -2.66 7.25 -11.72
CA SER A 26 -2.28 7.79 -13.03
C SER A 26 -2.72 9.25 -13.14
N TYR A 27 -1.79 10.15 -13.43
CA TYR A 27 -2.05 11.57 -13.64
C TYR A 27 -2.10 11.86 -15.15
N TRP A 28 -3.31 12.01 -15.69
CA TRP A 28 -3.52 12.19 -17.12
C TRP A 28 -3.79 13.67 -17.49
N GLN A 29 -3.02 14.22 -18.43
CA GLN A 29 -3.22 15.57 -18.94
C GLN A 29 -4.32 15.63 -20.01
N ILE A 30 -5.56 15.28 -19.65
CA ILE A 30 -6.66 15.12 -20.62
C ILE A 30 -7.01 16.40 -21.41
N TYR A 31 -6.69 17.58 -20.87
CA TYR A 31 -6.95 18.87 -21.53
C TYR A 31 -5.80 19.34 -22.44
N ASN A 32 -4.65 18.67 -22.43
CA ASN A 32 -3.49 19.10 -23.21
C ASN A 32 -3.59 18.60 -24.66
N THR A 33 -4.44 19.24 -25.46
CA THR A 33 -4.65 18.86 -26.87
C THR A 33 -3.40 19.06 -27.73
N ASN A 34 -2.53 20.00 -27.36
CA ASN A 34 -1.32 20.31 -28.12
C ASN A 34 -0.26 19.20 -28.04
N LEU A 35 -0.23 18.45 -26.92
CA LEU A 35 0.72 17.35 -26.70
C LEU A 35 0.04 15.97 -26.77
N LEU A 36 -1.12 15.86 -27.41
CA LEU A 36 -1.88 14.60 -27.54
C LEU A 36 -2.29 13.98 -26.20
N ARG A 37 -2.53 14.82 -25.19
CA ARG A 37 -3.08 14.43 -23.88
C ARG A 37 -2.24 13.31 -23.23
N PRO A 38 -0.95 13.54 -22.94
CA PRO A 38 -0.10 12.50 -22.42
C PRO A 38 -0.43 12.20 -20.95
N PHE A 39 -0.10 10.99 -20.49
CA PHE A 39 0.04 10.74 -19.06
C PHE A 39 1.28 11.50 -18.56
N ARG A 40 1.11 12.27 -17.48
CA ARG A 40 2.21 12.98 -16.82
C ARG A 40 3.02 12.03 -15.95
N GLU A 41 2.33 11.13 -15.26
CA GLU A 41 2.92 10.22 -14.28
C GLU A 41 2.00 9.02 -14.07
N VAL A 42 2.57 7.84 -13.85
CA VAL A 42 1.85 6.64 -13.41
C VAL A 42 2.65 5.99 -12.28
N ASN A 43 2.06 5.86 -11.10
CA ASN A 43 2.67 5.19 -9.95
C ASN A 43 2.07 3.80 -9.79
N TYR A 44 2.95 2.82 -9.63
CA TYR A 44 2.66 1.41 -9.48
C TYR A 44 3.01 0.96 -8.07
N GLU A 45 2.04 0.39 -7.35
CA GLU A 45 2.18 0.05 -5.93
C GLU A 45 1.68 -1.38 -5.63
N PRO A 46 2.51 -2.42 -5.91
CA PRO A 46 2.24 -3.77 -5.44
C PRO A 46 2.49 -3.93 -3.93
N GLU A 47 1.66 -4.77 -3.29
CA GLU A 47 1.76 -5.12 -1.87
C GLU A 47 1.62 -6.62 -1.65
N LEU A 48 2.46 -7.16 -0.76
CA LEU A 48 2.30 -8.48 -0.14
C LEU A 48 1.92 -8.30 1.32
N ILE A 49 0.75 -8.79 1.72
CA ILE A 49 0.13 -8.43 3.01
C ILE A 49 -0.11 -9.69 3.83
N LEU A 50 0.41 -9.69 5.06
CA LEU A 50 0.07 -10.64 6.11
C LEU A 50 -0.96 -10.02 7.04
N ASN A 51 -2.13 -10.65 7.13
CA ASN A 51 -3.25 -10.13 7.90
C ASN A 51 -3.71 -11.12 8.98
N PHE A 52 -3.91 -10.61 10.19
CA PHE A 52 -4.34 -11.35 11.36
C PHE A 52 -5.71 -10.79 11.80
N PRO A 53 -6.81 -11.52 11.55
CA PRO A 53 -8.10 -11.18 12.10
C PRO A 53 -8.07 -11.31 13.63
N VAL A 54 -8.43 -10.24 14.34
CA VAL A 54 -8.46 -10.21 15.81
C VAL A 54 -9.83 -9.76 16.29
N LYS A 55 -10.15 -10.07 17.54
CA LYS A 55 -11.38 -9.62 18.21
C LYS A 55 -11.00 -9.07 19.58
N PHE A 56 -10.57 -7.82 19.60
CA PHE A 56 -10.13 -7.14 20.82
C PHE A 56 -10.80 -5.76 20.93
N LYS A 57 -11.09 -5.31 22.15
CA LYS A 57 -11.69 -3.99 22.42
C LYS A 57 -10.71 -3.16 23.24
N LEU A 58 -10.40 -1.96 22.75
CA LEU A 58 -9.45 -1.04 23.37
C LEU A 58 -10.02 0.38 23.35
N PHE A 59 -10.11 1.05 24.49
CA PHE A 59 -10.63 2.42 24.63
C PHE A 59 -11.96 2.67 23.88
N GLY A 60 -12.87 1.68 23.87
CA GLY A 60 -14.15 1.77 23.17
C GLY A 60 -14.12 1.42 21.67
N LEU A 61 -12.92 1.23 21.08
CA LEU A 61 -12.73 0.81 19.69
C LEU A 61 -12.59 -0.72 19.60
N ASN A 62 -13.26 -1.33 18.62
CA ASN A 62 -13.10 -2.75 18.31
C ASN A 62 -12.01 -2.92 17.26
N ILE A 63 -10.89 -3.54 17.65
CA ILE A 63 -9.83 -3.93 16.72
C ILE A 63 -10.28 -5.20 16.01
N ARG A 64 -10.30 -5.17 14.68
CA ARG A 64 -10.75 -6.29 13.83
C ARG A 64 -9.62 -6.97 13.07
N MET A 65 -8.54 -6.24 12.81
CA MET A 65 -7.38 -6.77 12.12
C MET A 65 -6.13 -6.03 12.54
N ILE A 66 -5.03 -6.77 12.55
CA ILE A 66 -3.67 -6.24 12.61
C ILE A 66 -2.82 -6.97 11.57
N GLY A 67 -1.69 -6.41 11.20
CA GLY A 67 -0.77 -7.09 10.31
C GLY A 67 0.33 -6.20 9.78
N MET A 68 0.97 -6.69 8.73
CA MET A 68 2.04 -5.99 8.04
C MET A 68 2.01 -6.28 6.55
N ALA A 69 2.63 -5.41 5.77
CA ALA A 69 2.81 -5.54 4.34
C ALA A 69 4.23 -5.17 3.93
N ILE A 70 4.76 -5.88 2.94
CA ILE A 70 5.90 -5.43 2.15
C ILE A 70 5.32 -4.74 0.92
N ASN A 71 5.78 -3.52 0.68
CA ASN A 71 5.26 -2.64 -0.34
C ASN A 71 6.41 -2.08 -1.17
N HIS A 72 6.21 -2.06 -2.48
CA HIS A 72 7.08 -1.38 -3.43
C HIS A 72 6.25 -0.33 -4.14
N GLU A 73 6.78 0.87 -4.32
CA GLU A 73 6.14 1.92 -5.11
C GLU A 73 7.17 2.50 -6.08
N SER A 74 6.79 2.60 -7.35
CA SER A 74 7.63 3.23 -8.38
C SER A 74 6.81 3.82 -9.51
N ASN A 75 7.39 4.78 -10.22
CA ASN A 75 6.75 5.39 -11.39
C ASN A 75 7.17 4.78 -12.74
N TRP A 76 8.06 3.77 -12.70
CA TRP A 76 8.63 3.10 -13.87
C TRP A 76 9.23 4.07 -14.91
N ASN A 77 9.71 5.22 -14.47
CA ASN A 77 10.32 6.20 -15.35
C ASN A 77 11.85 6.00 -15.40
N SER A 78 12.47 6.48 -16.48
CA SER A 78 13.93 6.47 -16.62
C SER A 78 14.57 7.64 -15.90
N ASP A 79 15.86 7.52 -15.59
CA ASP A 79 16.64 8.66 -15.07
C ASP A 79 16.56 9.87 -16.03
N PRO A 80 16.47 11.11 -15.51
CA PRO A 80 16.51 11.50 -14.10
C PRO A 80 15.14 11.55 -13.39
N TYR A 81 14.07 11.09 -14.04
CA TYR A 81 12.69 11.19 -13.53
C TYR A 81 12.24 9.94 -12.77
N SER A 82 13.12 8.95 -12.62
CA SER A 82 12.83 7.73 -11.88
C SER A 82 12.52 8.05 -10.42
N LEU A 83 11.45 7.47 -9.89
CA LEU A 83 11.08 7.52 -8.48
C LEU A 83 10.76 6.10 -8.03
N SER A 84 11.40 5.65 -6.94
CA SER A 84 11.16 4.34 -6.38
C SER A 84 11.56 4.23 -4.91
N TRP A 85 10.81 3.42 -4.16
CA TRP A 85 11.10 3.13 -2.77
C TRP A 85 10.38 1.86 -2.31
N ASN A 86 10.88 1.30 -1.21
CA ASN A 86 10.34 0.09 -0.60
C ASN A 86 9.97 0.38 0.85
N ARG A 87 8.84 -0.14 1.31
CA ARG A 87 8.31 0.08 2.66
C ARG A 87 7.92 -1.24 3.32
N ILE A 88 8.15 -1.32 4.62
CA ILE A 88 7.36 -2.19 5.49
C ILE A 88 6.25 -1.34 6.08
N ILE A 89 5.00 -1.74 5.85
CA ILE A 89 3.83 -1.05 6.37
C ILE A 89 3.23 -1.94 7.45
N PHE A 90 2.99 -1.41 8.65
CA PHE A 90 2.16 -2.07 9.65
C PHE A 90 0.74 -1.56 9.52
N HIS A 91 -0.27 -2.39 9.76
CA HIS A 91 -1.65 -1.94 9.68
C HIS A 91 -2.51 -2.44 10.84
N ALA A 92 -3.48 -1.61 11.24
CA ALA A 92 -4.52 -1.99 12.19
C ALA A 92 -5.86 -1.35 11.84
N GLY A 93 -6.93 -2.14 11.91
CA GLY A 93 -8.30 -1.71 11.63
C GLY A 93 -9.16 -1.64 12.89
N PHE A 94 -9.73 -0.47 13.15
CA PHE A 94 -10.54 -0.15 14.33
C PHE A 94 -11.94 0.26 13.92
N LEU A 95 -12.96 -0.24 14.62
CA LEU A 95 -14.36 0.07 14.37
C LEU A 95 -15.10 0.47 15.65
N ASN A 96 -15.91 1.53 15.59
CA ASN A 96 -16.87 1.90 16.63
C ASN A 96 -18.13 2.51 16.01
N ASN A 97 -19.26 1.80 16.05
CA ASN A 97 -20.53 2.19 15.43
C ASN A 97 -20.35 2.63 13.96
N HIS A 98 -20.37 3.94 13.70
CA HIS A 98 -20.24 4.52 12.36
C HIS A 98 -18.81 4.99 12.03
N LEU A 99 -17.87 4.86 12.96
CA LEU A 99 -16.46 5.25 12.80
C LEU A 99 -15.61 4.04 12.40
N SER A 100 -14.85 4.20 11.31
CA SER A 100 -13.83 3.26 10.85
C SER A 100 -12.48 3.97 10.75
N ILE A 101 -11.47 3.44 11.43
CA ILE A 101 -10.10 3.96 11.41
C ILE A 101 -9.19 2.84 10.92
N TYR A 102 -8.33 3.17 9.95
CA TYR A 102 -7.30 2.27 9.46
C TYR A 102 -5.94 2.95 9.58
N SER A 103 -5.14 2.51 10.54
CA SER A 103 -3.78 3.00 10.70
C SER A 103 -2.83 2.21 9.81
N ARG A 104 -1.88 2.91 9.18
CA ARG A 104 -0.89 2.32 8.27
C ARG A 104 0.50 2.96 8.43
N PRO A 105 1.14 2.98 9.63
CA PRO A 105 2.50 3.50 9.73
C PRO A 105 3.48 2.67 8.89
N TRP A 106 4.49 3.33 8.33
CA TRP A 106 5.49 2.68 7.47
C TRP A 106 6.91 2.98 7.94
N LEU A 107 7.82 2.07 7.58
CA LEU A 107 9.26 2.22 7.67
C LEU A 107 9.86 2.02 6.28
N ILE A 108 10.81 2.86 5.90
CA ILE A 108 11.51 2.77 4.61
C ILE A 108 12.57 1.67 4.70
N LEU A 109 12.60 0.82 3.68
CA LEU A 109 13.67 -0.14 3.46
C LEU A 109 14.71 0.46 2.52
N SER A 110 15.97 0.45 2.93
CA SER A 110 17.08 0.91 2.09
C SER A 110 17.15 0.10 0.80
N ALA A 111 17.21 0.79 -0.34
CA ALA A 111 17.42 0.20 -1.65
C ALA A 111 18.87 0.42 -2.11
N ALA A 112 19.37 -0.45 -3.00
CA ALA A 112 20.72 -0.32 -3.56
C ALA A 112 20.86 0.92 -4.47
N LYS A 113 19.78 1.31 -5.16
CA LYS A 113 19.64 2.57 -5.89
C LYS A 113 18.63 3.43 -5.14
N ASN A 114 19.01 4.67 -4.83
CA ASN A 114 18.15 5.61 -4.13
C ASN A 114 17.78 6.74 -5.09
N ASP A 115 16.67 6.57 -5.80
CA ASP A 115 16.18 7.56 -6.77
C ASP A 115 15.66 8.84 -6.09
N ASN A 116 15.33 8.77 -4.80
CA ASN A 116 14.71 9.84 -4.04
C ASN A 116 15.19 9.83 -2.57
N PRO A 117 16.41 10.37 -2.31
CA PRO A 117 17.06 10.24 -1.00
C PRO A 117 16.36 10.95 0.15
N ASP A 118 15.64 12.04 -0.13
CA ASP A 118 15.01 12.89 0.89
C ASP A 118 13.52 12.58 1.10
N ILE A 119 13.04 11.41 0.66
CA ILE A 119 11.59 11.05 0.71
C ILE A 119 11.06 10.70 2.11
N ALA A 120 11.94 10.63 3.12
CA ALA A 120 11.64 10.13 4.46
C ALA A 120 11.18 11.21 5.45
#